data_AF-A0A7S2XPS5-F1
#
_entry.id   AF-A0A7S2XPS5-F1
#
_cell.length_a   1.000
_cell.length_b   1.000
_cell.length_c   1.000
_cell.angle_alpha   90.00
_cell.angle_beta   90.00
_cell.angle_gamma   90.00
#
_symmetry.space_group_name_H-M   'P 1'
#
loop_
_entity.id
_entity.type
_entity.pdbx_description
1 polymer ?
#
loop_
_entity_poly.entity_id
_entity_poly.type
_entity_poly.pdbx_seq_one_letter_code
_entity_poly.pdbx_strand_id
1 'polypeptide(L)'
;MDRRKEAQLGEQQAKKDNHSWTSFLSTIGEKTAFLSKPSMATSSGTSTAGGRTRHTNGRRSNMHTTCSLSWPAIIVWMMAGMALSMGLLSWMGTMSTTQVHLYHSSSEHQIRHGSSHRRGRERKVSEPVELDWEPPQAYDRCDHVIELCAPEAYEEEQNQEELHEKYSVQAKDFNVFFRATARLFWLDFAAHQWANVSFGFTQIGMTDVTLSDGSALQSKSAWTWITGDQHLSNFGAWKNRHEEVVFSVNDFDEAAIYDFHIDVLRIAVSICNHALTNGFSYEEAHSLLHSFTKRYVKTIESYIGNDAALLYEITPDTATGVMKKWLQHVDDKESTSKQIDKFTEFDSKGNRKFSKDDRTRLVTVSPETEQKIRRAFTSEQYGATMMKMGWHVHEWDDDYFTILDVAARIGSGVGSYGVDRYYILLKGEDGLLAEDEEDGTAVILDIKYEPQPAVSGVLDKDDVAWFANIFPNEAARAVEAQRRLTSYVDPFTGWVKLDGEVFVVRQRSPWKDSFDLDDLTDLDDFKEFIQQVAIATATSHTRGTVAKSPGQFKHVIAAVLGNKSDRNLWGEAVARVALSYHQQVLRDFSCFHAHVQKLH
;
A
#
# COMPACT_ATOMS: atom_id res chain seq x y z
N MET A 1 4.11 -5.79 -50.52
CA MET A 1 3.74 -4.40 -50.92
C MET A 1 3.78 -3.41 -49.74
N ASP A 2 4.39 -3.76 -48.60
CA ASP A 2 3.77 -3.41 -47.32
C ASP A 2 4.38 -2.18 -46.63
N ARG A 3 5.66 -1.88 -46.88
CA ARG A 3 6.36 -0.67 -46.38
C ARG A 3 5.74 0.67 -46.80
N ARG A 4 4.75 0.68 -47.72
CA ARG A 4 3.94 1.87 -48.04
C ARG A 4 2.66 2.01 -47.22
N LYS A 5 2.14 0.94 -46.61
CA LYS A 5 0.97 1.02 -45.71
C LYS A 5 1.35 1.51 -44.31
N GLU A 6 2.46 1.01 -43.77
CA GLU A 6 2.97 1.41 -42.44
C GLU A 6 3.25 2.92 -42.38
N ALA A 7 3.92 3.47 -43.41
CA ALA A 7 4.16 4.90 -43.52
C ALA A 7 2.86 5.74 -43.55
N GLN A 8 1.82 5.28 -44.27
CA GLN A 8 0.54 6.00 -44.33
C GLN A 8 -0.28 5.90 -43.04
N LEU A 9 -0.10 4.84 -42.24
CA LEU A 9 -0.73 4.72 -40.92
C LEU A 9 -0.06 5.65 -39.90
N GLY A 10 1.27 5.70 -39.87
CA GLY A 10 2.01 6.64 -39.01
C GLY A 10 1.67 8.11 -39.31
N GLU A 11 1.60 8.48 -40.59
CA GLU A 11 1.27 9.86 -41.00
C GLU A 11 -0.21 10.25 -40.72
N GLN A 12 -1.11 9.27 -40.58
CA GLN A 12 -2.49 9.53 -40.15
C GLN A 12 -2.62 9.64 -38.62
N GLN A 13 -1.85 8.87 -37.86
CA GLN A 13 -1.85 8.95 -36.40
C GLN A 13 -1.30 10.31 -35.93
N ALA A 14 -0.12 10.71 -36.41
CA ALA A 14 0.50 11.99 -36.07
C ALA A 14 -0.39 13.22 -36.39
N LYS A 15 -1.29 13.12 -37.38
CA LYS A 15 -2.26 14.17 -37.72
C LYS A 15 -3.49 14.21 -36.80
N LYS A 16 -3.88 13.10 -36.18
CA LYS A 16 -4.88 13.11 -35.10
C LYS A 16 -4.30 13.76 -33.85
N ASP A 17 -3.11 13.34 -33.45
CA ASP A 17 -2.52 13.73 -32.16
C ASP A 17 -2.24 15.24 -32.12
N ASN A 18 -1.75 15.83 -33.22
CA ASN A 18 -1.53 17.27 -33.34
C ASN A 18 -2.83 18.11 -33.37
N HIS A 19 -3.96 17.53 -33.81
CA HIS A 19 -5.29 18.17 -33.67
C HIS A 19 -5.84 18.10 -32.24
N SER A 20 -5.47 17.08 -31.46
CA SER A 20 -5.82 17.01 -30.03
C SER A 20 -5.15 18.16 -29.25
N TRP A 21 -3.82 18.30 -29.38
CA TRP A 21 -3.04 19.30 -28.65
C TRP A 21 -3.41 20.75 -29.00
N THR A 22 -3.70 21.04 -30.27
CA THR A 22 -4.13 22.39 -30.69
C THR A 22 -5.53 22.76 -30.17
N SER A 23 -6.45 21.78 -30.06
CA SER A 23 -7.76 21.99 -29.43
C SER A 23 -7.68 22.14 -27.91
N PHE A 24 -6.72 21.48 -27.26
CA PHE A 24 -6.49 21.60 -25.82
C PHE A 24 -6.03 23.01 -25.46
N LEU A 25 -5.04 23.54 -26.18
CA LEU A 25 -4.50 24.89 -25.96
C LEU A 25 -5.50 26.02 -26.24
N SER A 26 -6.38 25.90 -27.25
CA SER A 26 -7.43 26.91 -27.48
C SER A 26 -8.46 26.95 -26.37
N THR A 27 -8.78 25.79 -25.75
CA THR A 27 -9.78 25.68 -24.69
C THR A 27 -9.37 26.40 -23.39
N ILE A 28 -8.06 26.57 -23.17
CA ILE A 28 -7.51 27.33 -22.04
C ILE A 28 -7.64 28.86 -22.26
N GLY A 29 -7.73 29.32 -23.51
CA GLY A 29 -7.74 30.74 -23.86
C GLY A 29 -9.08 31.48 -23.71
N GLU A 30 -10.22 30.80 -23.77
CA GLU A 30 -11.54 31.46 -23.92
C GLU A 30 -12.39 31.55 -22.63
N LYS A 31 -12.00 30.92 -21.52
CA LYS A 31 -12.81 30.88 -20.28
C LYS A 31 -12.60 32.07 -19.32
N THR A 32 -12.46 33.28 -19.85
CA THR A 32 -12.36 34.53 -19.06
C THR A 32 -13.35 35.62 -19.51
N ALA A 33 -14.58 35.24 -19.88
CA ALA A 33 -15.65 36.20 -20.18
C ALA A 33 -17.08 35.76 -19.78
N PHE A 34 -17.92 36.76 -19.51
CA PHE A 34 -19.39 36.73 -19.36
C PHE A 34 -20.06 36.02 -18.16
N LEU A 35 -20.34 36.84 -17.13
CA LEU A 35 -21.48 36.70 -16.23
C LEU A 35 -22.67 37.55 -16.73
N SER A 36 -23.83 36.95 -16.99
CA SER A 36 -25.16 37.58 -16.83
C SER A 36 -26.32 36.56 -16.88
N LYS A 37 -27.51 36.94 -16.39
CA LYS A 37 -28.69 36.08 -16.12
C LYS A 37 -29.84 36.33 -17.16
N PRO A 38 -31.11 35.89 -16.97
CA PRO A 38 -31.64 34.53 -17.22
C PRO A 38 -32.99 34.52 -18.00
N SER A 39 -33.56 33.35 -18.38
CA SER A 39 -35.02 33.15 -18.42
C SER A 39 -35.52 31.70 -18.70
N MET A 40 -36.79 31.49 -18.36
CA MET A 40 -37.63 30.28 -18.35
C MET A 40 -38.12 29.79 -19.73
N ALA A 41 -38.45 28.48 -19.85
CA ALA A 41 -39.64 27.89 -20.54
C ALA A 41 -39.54 26.33 -20.50
N THR A 42 -40.35 25.55 -19.76
CA THR A 42 -41.77 25.16 -19.93
C THR A 42 -42.13 24.22 -21.11
N SER A 43 -42.06 22.91 -20.82
CA SER A 43 -43.12 21.88 -21.04
C SER A 43 -43.57 21.38 -22.43
N SER A 44 -43.73 20.05 -22.49
CA SER A 44 -44.92 19.28 -22.97
C SER A 44 -44.79 18.42 -24.25
N GLY A 45 -45.50 17.28 -24.23
CA GLY A 45 -45.77 16.39 -25.37
C GLY A 45 -44.73 15.30 -25.65
N THR A 46 -45.09 14.08 -26.08
CA THR A 46 -46.38 13.37 -26.00
C THR A 46 -46.14 11.85 -26.07
N SER A 47 -47.13 11.03 -25.71
CA SER A 47 -47.06 9.56 -25.78
C SER A 47 -47.34 8.99 -27.19
N THR A 48 -46.86 7.77 -27.44
CA THR A 48 -47.70 6.64 -27.93
C THR A 48 -46.94 5.32 -27.83
N ALA A 49 -47.61 4.18 -28.02
CA ALA A 49 -47.09 2.86 -27.66
C ALA A 49 -47.39 1.76 -28.71
N GLY A 50 -46.55 0.72 -28.72
CA GLY A 50 -46.76 -0.55 -29.42
C GLY A 50 -45.43 -1.28 -29.66
N GLY A 51 -45.31 -2.60 -29.52
CA GLY A 51 -46.26 -3.59 -28.97
C GLY A 51 -46.06 -5.00 -29.57
N ARG A 52 -46.34 -6.06 -28.78
CA ARG A 52 -46.39 -7.50 -29.18
C ARG A 52 -45.03 -8.18 -29.54
N THR A 53 -44.80 -9.49 -29.33
CA THR A 53 -45.33 -10.53 -28.40
C THR A 53 -44.46 -11.82 -28.49
N ARG A 54 -44.69 -12.76 -27.54
CA ARG A 54 -44.23 -14.18 -27.45
C ARG A 54 -42.90 -14.36 -26.71
N HIS A 55 -42.76 -15.22 -25.69
CA HIS A 55 -43.25 -16.58 -25.35
C HIS A 55 -42.34 -17.73 -25.81
N THR A 56 -41.62 -18.29 -24.84
CA THR A 56 -41.48 -19.74 -24.59
C THR A 56 -41.87 -20.03 -23.13
N ASN A 57 -41.96 -21.30 -22.71
CA ASN A 57 -42.67 -21.70 -21.48
C ASN A 57 -42.19 -23.07 -20.93
N GLY A 58 -42.26 -23.29 -19.60
CA GLY A 58 -41.76 -24.49 -18.89
C GLY A 58 -40.91 -24.09 -17.67
N ARG A 59 -41.08 -24.52 -16.39
CA ARG A 59 -41.68 -25.73 -15.74
C ARG A 59 -40.94 -27.04 -16.09
N ARG A 60 -40.61 -27.95 -15.15
CA ARG A 60 -41.10 -28.10 -13.74
C ARG A 60 -40.19 -29.01 -12.84
N SER A 61 -39.96 -28.59 -11.58
CA SER A 61 -40.04 -29.35 -10.30
C SER A 61 -39.37 -30.73 -10.02
N ASN A 62 -38.72 -30.80 -8.83
CA ASN A 62 -38.54 -31.98 -7.92
C ASN A 62 -37.48 -33.04 -8.33
N MET A 63 -36.91 -33.88 -7.45
CA MET A 63 -37.32 -34.31 -6.08
C MET A 63 -36.13 -34.64 -5.12
N HIS A 64 -36.41 -35.08 -3.88
CA HIS A 64 -35.45 -35.26 -2.76
C HIS A 64 -34.70 -36.60 -2.68
N THR A 65 -33.43 -36.53 -2.23
CA THR A 65 -32.74 -37.34 -1.18
C THR A 65 -31.47 -36.55 -0.79
N THR A 66 -30.87 -36.58 0.41
CA THR A 66 -30.74 -37.56 1.52
C THR A 66 -31.21 -36.96 2.87
N CYS A 67 -31.84 -37.71 3.77
CA CYS A 67 -31.30 -38.71 4.73
C CYS A 67 -30.44 -38.12 5.87
N SER A 68 -31.02 -38.09 7.08
CA SER A 68 -30.43 -37.61 8.33
C SER A 68 -29.99 -38.77 9.23
N LEU A 69 -28.85 -38.66 9.91
CA LEU A 69 -28.47 -39.55 11.03
C LEU A 69 -27.88 -38.73 12.20
N SER A 70 -28.10 -39.22 13.42
CA SER A 70 -27.75 -38.55 14.68
C SER A 70 -26.73 -39.34 15.50
N TRP A 71 -26.06 -38.67 16.44
CA TRP A 71 -25.13 -39.24 17.41
C TRP A 71 -25.74 -40.38 18.26
N PRO A 72 -24.90 -41.22 18.88
CA PRO A 72 -24.55 -40.97 20.29
C PRO A 72 -23.03 -41.00 20.58
N ALA A 73 -22.64 -40.46 21.74
CA ALA A 73 -21.25 -40.29 22.17
C ALA A 73 -20.74 -41.41 23.08
N ILE A 74 -19.41 -41.48 23.26
CA ILE A 74 -18.78 -42.00 24.49
C ILE A 74 -17.83 -40.93 25.05
N ILE A 75 -18.13 -40.47 26.27
CA ILE A 75 -17.18 -39.81 27.16
C ILE A 75 -16.76 -40.84 28.20
N VAL A 76 -15.45 -41.04 28.41
CA VAL A 76 -14.77 -41.26 29.71
C VAL A 76 -13.28 -41.39 29.43
N TRP A 77 -12.49 -40.45 29.97
CA TRP A 77 -11.23 -40.73 30.69
C TRP A 77 -10.90 -39.48 31.50
N MET A 78 -11.19 -39.53 32.80
CA MET A 78 -10.96 -38.40 33.72
C MET A 78 -9.57 -38.47 34.36
N MET A 79 -9.07 -37.29 34.70
CA MET A 79 -7.91 -36.96 35.54
C MET A 79 -7.43 -38.04 36.53
N ALA A 80 -6.14 -38.36 36.45
CA ALA A 80 -5.32 -38.82 37.58
C ALA A 80 -3.87 -38.40 37.33
N GLY A 81 -3.14 -37.86 38.33
CA GLY A 81 -1.70 -37.58 38.16
C GLY A 81 -1.05 -36.40 38.90
N MET A 82 -1.70 -35.72 39.86
CA MET A 82 -1.09 -34.59 40.58
C MET A 82 -0.75 -34.95 42.04
N ALA A 83 0.53 -35.21 42.34
CA ALA A 83 1.09 -35.25 43.70
C ALA A 83 2.64 -35.28 43.69
N LEU A 84 3.25 -34.76 44.77
CA LEU A 84 4.69 -34.69 45.06
C LEU A 84 5.48 -33.69 44.18
N SER A 85 6.28 -32.76 44.72
CA SER A 85 6.72 -32.54 46.10
C SER A 85 6.77 -31.05 46.51
N MET A 86 6.70 -30.81 47.83
CA MET A 86 7.02 -29.51 48.48
C MET A 86 8.54 -29.29 48.48
N GLY A 87 9.10 -28.09 48.59
CA GLY A 87 8.52 -26.75 48.76
C GLY A 87 9.32 -25.93 49.79
N LEU A 88 9.48 -24.61 49.61
CA LEU A 88 10.15 -23.73 50.58
C LEU A 88 9.77 -22.24 50.43
N LEU A 89 9.96 -21.50 51.54
CA LEU A 89 9.67 -20.10 51.86
C LEU A 89 10.08 -19.03 50.81
N SER A 90 9.64 -17.76 50.87
CA SER A 90 8.51 -17.06 51.53
C SER A 90 8.68 -15.54 51.32
N TRP A 91 7.63 -14.80 50.92
CA TRP A 91 7.40 -13.42 51.38
C TRP A 91 5.94 -12.98 51.09
N MET A 92 5.35 -12.21 52.00
CA MET A 92 3.99 -11.63 51.86
C MET A 92 4.09 -10.11 51.65
N GLY A 93 3.22 -9.55 50.80
CA GLY A 93 3.30 -8.14 50.38
C GLY A 93 1.98 -7.51 49.91
N THR A 94 0.87 -7.82 50.58
CA THR A 94 -0.41 -7.04 50.59
C THR A 94 -0.92 -6.41 49.27
N MET A 95 -2.04 -6.94 48.75
CA MET A 95 -3.04 -6.11 48.07
C MET A 95 -4.48 -6.47 48.49
N SER A 96 -5.38 -5.51 48.37
CA SER A 96 -6.73 -5.55 48.96
C SER A 96 -7.73 -6.37 48.15
N THR A 97 -8.63 -7.05 48.84
CA THR A 97 -9.89 -7.55 48.28
C THR A 97 -10.84 -6.41 47.95
N THR A 98 -11.37 -6.39 46.73
CA THR A 98 -12.60 -5.67 46.36
C THR A 98 -13.45 -6.58 45.48
N GLN A 99 -14.76 -6.64 45.72
CA GLN A 99 -15.66 -7.59 45.06
C GLN A 99 -16.02 -7.18 43.63
N VAL A 100 -16.07 -8.14 42.71
CA VAL A 100 -16.65 -7.95 41.37
C VAL A 100 -18.15 -8.20 41.44
N HIS A 101 -18.95 -7.13 41.35
CA HIS A 101 -20.40 -7.25 41.18
C HIS A 101 -20.75 -7.41 39.69
N LEU A 102 -21.18 -8.62 39.31
CA LEU A 102 -21.75 -8.88 37.99
C LEU A 102 -23.16 -8.25 37.88
N TYR A 103 -23.30 -7.22 37.05
CA TYR A 103 -24.60 -6.66 36.68
C TYR A 103 -25.14 -7.35 35.43
N HIS A 104 -26.24 -8.09 35.58
CA HIS A 104 -27.14 -8.41 34.47
C HIS A 104 -28.27 -7.37 34.43
N SER A 105 -28.46 -6.71 33.30
CA SER A 105 -29.61 -5.83 33.06
C SER A 105 -30.32 -6.25 31.77
N SER A 106 -31.25 -7.20 31.89
CA SER A 106 -32.23 -7.49 30.84
C SER A 106 -33.23 -6.33 30.75
N SER A 107 -33.27 -5.62 29.62
CA SER A 107 -34.27 -4.57 29.37
C SER A 107 -35.15 -4.93 28.17
N GLU A 108 -36.31 -5.52 28.43
CA GLU A 108 -37.38 -5.58 27.43
C GLU A 108 -37.81 -4.15 27.05
N HIS A 109 -38.08 -3.91 25.76
CA HIS A 109 -38.70 -2.64 25.33
C HIS A 109 -39.88 -2.91 24.39
N GLN A 110 -41.06 -2.49 24.84
CA GLN A 110 -42.31 -2.65 24.11
C GLN A 110 -42.34 -1.75 22.87
N ILE A 111 -42.72 -2.33 21.72
CA ILE A 111 -42.97 -1.58 20.50
C ILE A 111 -44.23 -0.71 20.71
N ARG A 112 -44.07 0.62 20.75
CA ARG A 112 -45.16 1.58 20.62
C ARG A 112 -45.06 2.32 19.29
N HIS A 113 -46.03 2.10 18.40
CA HIS A 113 -46.16 2.88 17.18
C HIS A 113 -46.58 4.32 17.51
N GLY A 114 -45.66 5.27 17.30
CA GLY A 114 -45.94 6.72 17.33
C GLY A 114 -45.62 7.33 15.98
N SER A 115 -46.63 7.80 15.25
CA SER A 115 -46.46 8.48 13.97
C SER A 115 -46.12 9.96 14.18
N SER A 116 -44.90 10.37 13.78
CA SER A 116 -44.49 11.78 13.76
C SER A 116 -44.02 12.17 12.36
N HIS A 117 -44.49 13.32 11.87
CA HIS A 117 -44.10 13.82 10.56
C HIS A 117 -42.63 14.26 10.55
N ARG A 118 -41.81 13.62 9.70
CA ARG A 118 -40.50 14.17 9.32
C ARG A 118 -40.70 15.45 8.51
N ARG A 119 -40.60 16.62 9.14
CA ARG A 119 -40.25 17.85 8.40
C ARG A 119 -38.83 17.70 7.88
N GLY A 120 -38.58 18.16 6.65
CA GLY A 120 -37.24 18.19 6.08
C GLY A 120 -36.31 19.01 6.95
N ARG A 121 -35.22 18.40 7.43
CA ARG A 121 -34.14 19.10 8.11
C ARG A 121 -33.05 19.34 7.07
N GLU A 122 -33.00 20.56 6.55
CA GLU A 122 -31.95 20.97 5.63
C GLU A 122 -30.59 20.65 6.25
N ARG A 123 -29.67 20.11 5.43
CA ARG A 123 -28.29 19.94 5.88
C ARG A 123 -27.71 21.33 6.05
N LYS A 124 -27.53 21.79 7.30
CA LYS A 124 -26.61 22.89 7.58
C LYS A 124 -25.28 22.51 6.92
N VAL A 125 -24.87 23.27 5.91
CA VAL A 125 -23.46 23.30 5.49
C VAL A 125 -22.68 23.64 6.75
N SER A 126 -21.64 22.87 7.06
CA SER A 126 -20.74 23.23 8.15
C SER A 126 -20.10 24.57 7.82
N GLU A 127 -20.13 25.50 8.77
CA GLU A 127 -19.29 26.70 8.71
C GLU A 127 -17.83 26.27 8.42
N PRO A 128 -17.10 26.97 7.51
CA PRO A 128 -15.77 26.57 7.11
C PRO A 128 -14.84 26.52 8.31
N VAL A 129 -13.90 25.58 8.30
CA VAL A 129 -12.90 25.50 9.37
C VAL A 129 -11.85 26.58 9.10
N GLU A 130 -11.82 27.61 9.94
CA GLU A 130 -10.82 28.69 9.83
C GLU A 130 -9.45 28.18 10.32
N LEU A 131 -8.56 27.94 9.35
CA LEU A 131 -7.12 27.87 9.56
C LEU A 131 -6.55 29.27 9.34
N ASP A 132 -5.85 29.83 10.33
CA ASP A 132 -5.06 31.07 10.19
C ASP A 132 -3.69 30.77 9.54
N TRP A 133 -3.71 29.91 8.52
CA TRP A 133 -2.53 29.32 7.89
C TRP A 133 -2.88 28.78 6.49
N GLU A 134 -1.95 28.94 5.55
CA GLU A 134 -2.03 28.39 4.19
C GLU A 134 -0.71 27.71 3.80
N PRO A 135 -0.75 26.66 2.95
CA PRO A 135 0.45 25.98 2.47
C PRO A 135 1.32 26.89 1.59
N PRO A 136 2.63 26.59 1.51
CA PRO A 136 3.51 27.18 0.50
C PRO A 136 2.89 27.14 -0.90
N GLN A 137 3.14 28.18 -1.68
CA GLN A 137 2.73 28.26 -3.07
C GLN A 137 3.80 27.62 -3.95
N ALA A 138 3.38 26.82 -4.93
CA ALA A 138 4.30 26.12 -5.82
C ALA A 138 5.15 27.09 -6.67
N TYR A 139 6.46 26.86 -6.69
CA TYR A 139 7.47 27.74 -7.28
C TYR A 139 8.37 26.99 -8.27
N ASP A 140 9.04 27.72 -9.17
CA ASP A 140 9.91 27.13 -10.17
C ASP A 140 11.29 26.81 -9.58
N ARG A 141 11.73 25.55 -9.73
CA ARG A 141 12.96 25.01 -9.11
C ARG A 141 13.69 23.98 -9.99
N CYS A 142 13.65 24.17 -11.31
CA CYS A 142 14.12 23.17 -12.28
C CYS A 142 15.55 22.67 -12.04
N ASP A 143 16.49 23.56 -11.71
CA ASP A 143 17.89 23.17 -11.50
C ASP A 143 18.04 22.18 -10.34
N HIS A 144 17.29 22.39 -9.24
CA HIS A 144 17.28 21.52 -8.06
C HIS A 144 16.62 20.16 -8.34
N VAL A 145 15.55 20.14 -9.16
CA VAL A 145 14.90 18.89 -9.59
C VAL A 145 15.85 18.07 -10.46
N ILE A 146 16.57 18.71 -11.39
CA ILE A 146 17.54 18.04 -12.26
C ILE A 146 18.73 17.53 -11.43
N GLU A 147 19.25 18.32 -10.51
CA GLU A 147 20.33 17.94 -9.57
C GLU A 147 19.95 16.72 -8.73
N LEU A 148 18.73 16.65 -8.18
CA LEU A 148 18.26 15.52 -7.36
C LEU A 148 17.81 14.28 -8.15
N CYS A 149 17.64 14.39 -9.46
CA CYS A 149 17.42 13.26 -10.35
C CYS A 149 18.73 12.67 -10.90
N ALA A 150 19.85 13.42 -10.87
CA ALA A 150 21.12 13.04 -11.47
C ALA A 150 21.78 11.82 -10.79
N PRO A 151 22.50 10.94 -11.54
CA PRO A 151 23.20 9.77 -10.99
C PRO A 151 24.16 10.12 -9.84
N GLU A 152 24.86 11.25 -9.95
CA GLU A 152 25.80 11.75 -8.97
C GLU A 152 25.15 12.01 -7.60
N ALA A 153 23.83 12.21 -7.55
CA ALA A 153 23.10 12.34 -6.29
C ALA A 153 22.89 10.99 -5.58
N TYR A 154 22.95 9.86 -6.28
CA TYR A 154 22.67 8.50 -5.74
C TYR A 154 23.92 7.62 -5.58
N GLU A 155 25.10 8.11 -5.97
CA GLU A 155 26.36 7.35 -6.01
C GLU A 155 26.29 6.09 -6.93
N GLU A 156 25.35 6.06 -7.89
CA GLU A 156 25.12 4.94 -8.82
C GLU A 156 25.99 5.06 -10.09
N GLU A 157 26.87 4.07 -10.35
CA GLU A 157 27.55 3.91 -11.66
C GLU A 157 26.59 3.37 -12.74
N GLN A 158 25.60 4.16 -13.15
CA GLN A 158 24.69 3.81 -14.25
C GLN A 158 25.25 4.18 -15.62
N ASN A 159 25.07 3.29 -16.60
CA ASN A 159 25.34 3.61 -18.00
C ASN A 159 24.37 4.71 -18.47
N GLN A 160 24.85 5.62 -19.33
CA GLN A 160 24.03 6.70 -19.89
C GLN A 160 22.79 6.17 -20.63
N GLU A 161 22.90 5.00 -21.27
CA GLU A 161 21.78 4.34 -21.95
C GLU A 161 20.68 3.90 -20.95
N GLU A 162 21.07 3.26 -19.84
CA GLU A 162 20.16 2.82 -18.78
C GLU A 162 19.52 4.02 -18.06
N LEU A 163 20.28 5.10 -17.86
CA LEU A 163 19.79 6.37 -17.33
C LEU A 163 18.75 7.01 -18.27
N HIS A 164 19.01 7.00 -19.59
CA HIS A 164 18.06 7.50 -20.58
C HIS A 164 16.78 6.66 -20.60
N GLU A 165 16.84 5.33 -20.44
CA GLU A 165 15.65 4.48 -20.30
C GLU A 165 14.89 4.76 -18.99
N LYS A 166 15.59 4.81 -17.84
CA LYS A 166 15.06 5.19 -16.51
C LYS A 166 14.31 6.52 -16.57
N TYR A 167 14.96 7.56 -17.09
CA TYR A 167 14.37 8.88 -17.29
C TYR A 167 13.18 8.87 -18.26
N SER A 168 13.23 8.10 -19.34
CA SER A 168 12.13 8.01 -20.30
C SER A 168 10.88 7.34 -19.71
N VAL A 169 11.06 6.36 -18.82
CA VAL A 169 9.97 5.77 -18.02
C VAL A 169 9.43 6.80 -17.02
N GLN A 170 10.30 7.47 -16.27
CA GLN A 170 9.92 8.46 -15.24
C GLN A 170 9.23 9.71 -15.82
N ALA A 171 9.61 10.13 -17.04
CA ALA A 171 9.05 11.30 -17.72
C ALA A 171 7.71 11.04 -18.43
N LYS A 172 7.15 9.83 -18.34
CA LYS A 172 5.87 9.45 -18.99
C LYS A 172 4.71 10.37 -18.61
N ASP A 173 4.52 10.61 -17.31
CA ASP A 173 3.47 11.45 -16.75
C ASP A 173 3.81 11.88 -15.31
N PHE A 174 3.10 12.87 -14.78
CA PHE A 174 3.40 13.46 -13.47
C PHE A 174 3.08 12.54 -12.28
N ASN A 175 2.19 11.53 -12.44
CA ASN A 175 2.01 10.50 -11.43
C ASN A 175 3.26 9.62 -11.38
N VAL A 176 3.68 9.08 -12.52
CA VAL A 176 4.86 8.22 -12.64
C VAL A 176 6.12 8.93 -12.13
N PHE A 177 6.29 10.22 -12.42
CA PHE A 177 7.35 11.06 -11.86
C PHE A 177 7.26 11.22 -10.33
N PHE A 178 6.08 11.53 -9.76
CA PHE A 178 5.89 11.67 -8.32
C PHE A 178 6.22 10.38 -7.56
N ARG A 179 5.85 9.22 -8.13
CA ARG A 179 6.24 7.90 -7.59
C ARG A 179 7.75 7.67 -7.62
N ALA A 180 8.42 8.15 -8.66
CA ALA A 180 9.87 8.02 -8.84
C ALA A 180 10.71 8.91 -7.91
N THR A 181 10.11 9.94 -7.30
CA THR A 181 10.83 11.05 -6.66
C THR A 181 10.58 11.15 -5.15
N ALA A 182 10.59 10.01 -4.46
CA ALA A 182 10.53 9.90 -3.00
C ALA A 182 11.41 10.94 -2.28
N ARG A 183 12.67 11.06 -2.73
CA ARG A 183 13.69 11.96 -2.18
C ARG A 183 13.33 13.45 -2.24
N LEU A 184 12.70 13.92 -3.32
CA LEU A 184 12.23 15.31 -3.40
C LEU A 184 11.17 15.58 -2.33
N PHE A 185 10.21 14.66 -2.17
CA PHE A 185 9.16 14.76 -1.15
C PHE A 185 9.73 14.72 0.28
N TRP A 186 10.70 13.84 0.55
CA TRP A 186 11.39 13.78 1.84
C TRP A 186 12.16 15.07 2.15
N LEU A 187 12.92 15.61 1.19
CA LEU A 187 13.65 16.87 1.37
C LEU A 187 12.69 18.05 1.62
N ASP A 188 11.55 18.09 0.94
CA ASP A 188 10.52 19.11 1.16
C ASP A 188 9.85 18.99 2.53
N PHE A 189 9.39 17.80 2.95
CA PHE A 189 8.56 17.67 4.16
C PHE A 189 9.32 17.37 5.45
N ALA A 190 10.56 16.87 5.37
CA ALA A 190 11.41 16.62 6.54
C ALA A 190 12.58 17.62 6.68
N ALA A 191 13.16 18.13 5.59
CA ALA A 191 14.29 19.06 5.67
C ALA A 191 13.89 20.54 5.55
N HIS A 192 13.41 21.01 4.38
CA HIS A 192 13.39 22.45 4.05
C HIS A 192 12.17 22.93 3.23
N GLN A 193 11.93 24.24 3.27
CA GLN A 193 10.86 24.99 2.59
C GLN A 193 9.42 24.56 2.93
N TRP A 194 8.96 23.38 2.54
CA TRP A 194 7.64 22.89 2.98
C TRP A 194 7.68 22.50 4.47
N ALA A 195 8.79 21.93 4.95
CA ALA A 195 9.06 21.63 6.36
C ALA A 195 9.16 22.86 7.29
N ASN A 196 9.17 24.08 6.74
CA ASN A 196 8.98 25.28 7.55
C ASN A 196 7.53 25.37 8.06
N VAL A 197 6.61 24.69 7.37
CA VAL A 197 5.36 24.16 7.92
C VAL A 197 5.55 22.66 8.18
N SER A 198 6.43 22.32 9.13
CA SER A 198 6.40 21.01 9.74
C SER A 198 4.98 20.77 10.24
N PHE A 199 4.31 19.76 9.69
CA PHE A 199 2.87 19.50 9.91
C PHE A 199 2.60 18.88 11.30
N GLY A 200 3.45 19.22 12.28
CA GLY A 200 3.30 18.83 13.66
C GLY A 200 2.01 19.40 14.26
N PHE A 201 1.46 18.66 15.21
CA PHE A 201 0.24 19.02 15.91
C PHE A 201 0.31 20.42 16.54
N THR A 202 1.49 20.83 17.00
CA THR A 202 1.80 22.18 17.51
C THR A 202 1.51 23.31 16.51
N GLN A 203 1.74 23.11 15.21
CA GLN A 203 1.58 24.14 14.18
C GLN A 203 0.11 24.36 13.80
N ILE A 204 -0.71 23.32 13.91
CA ILE A 204 -2.18 23.38 13.74
C ILE A 204 -2.91 23.65 15.07
N GLY A 205 -2.23 24.26 16.05
CA GLY A 205 -2.82 24.73 17.31
C GLY A 205 -3.04 23.66 18.39
N MET A 206 -2.62 22.41 18.17
CA MET A 206 -2.80 21.29 19.10
C MET A 206 -1.57 21.13 20.01
N THR A 207 -1.24 22.19 20.74
CA THR A 207 -0.04 22.27 21.59
C THR A 207 -0.20 21.58 22.95
N ASP A 208 -1.38 21.67 23.55
CA ASP A 208 -1.59 21.41 24.99
C ASP A 208 -2.09 19.98 25.27
N VAL A 209 -1.68 19.01 24.44
CA VAL A 209 -2.15 17.62 24.54
C VAL A 209 -1.34 16.83 25.56
N THR A 210 -2.03 16.36 26.60
CA THR A 210 -1.51 15.40 27.59
C THR A 210 -1.94 13.99 27.22
N LEU A 211 -1.02 13.03 27.25
CA LEU A 211 -1.28 11.62 26.96
C LEU A 211 -1.91 10.90 28.15
N SER A 212 -2.37 9.66 27.94
CA SER A 212 -3.12 8.86 28.93
C SER A 212 -2.31 8.47 30.18
N ASP A 213 -0.99 8.63 30.16
CA ASP A 213 -0.07 8.43 31.29
C ASP A 213 0.32 9.73 32.01
N GLY A 214 -0.21 10.88 31.57
CA GLY A 214 0.12 12.20 32.12
C GLY A 214 1.37 12.84 31.51
N SER A 215 2.02 12.22 30.53
CA SER A 215 3.12 12.84 29.78
C SER A 215 2.61 13.89 28.77
N ALA A 216 3.41 14.92 28.52
CA ALA A 216 3.16 15.87 27.44
C ALA A 216 3.60 15.29 26.10
N LEU A 217 2.93 15.70 25.01
CA LEU A 217 3.33 15.38 23.64
C LEU A 217 4.80 15.79 23.38
N GLN A 218 5.60 14.87 22.84
CA GLN A 218 6.99 15.10 22.42
C GLN A 218 7.10 15.06 20.89
N SER A 219 8.18 15.63 20.34
CA SER A 219 8.45 15.67 18.89
C SER A 219 8.46 14.29 18.21
N LYS A 220 8.79 13.23 18.95
CA LYS A 220 8.82 11.84 18.46
C LYS A 220 7.66 10.98 19.00
N SER A 221 6.65 11.57 19.64
CA SER A 221 5.49 10.83 20.16
C SER A 221 4.62 10.22 19.06
N ALA A 222 4.55 10.84 17.87
CA ALA A 222 3.80 10.34 16.74
C ALA A 222 4.65 9.46 15.79
N TRP A 223 5.88 9.12 16.18
CA TRP A 223 6.75 8.26 15.39
C TRP A 223 6.31 6.79 15.46
N THR A 224 6.33 6.16 14.30
CA THR A 224 5.94 4.77 14.09
C THR A 224 6.67 4.25 12.84
N TRP A 225 6.58 2.95 12.55
CA TRP A 225 6.96 2.51 11.20
C TRP A 225 6.01 3.10 10.17
N ILE A 226 6.60 3.66 9.12
CA ILE A 226 5.95 4.20 7.92
C ILE A 226 6.53 3.50 6.69
N THR A 227 5.84 3.48 5.55
CA THR A 227 6.42 2.96 4.29
C THR A 227 7.41 3.92 3.66
N GLY A 228 7.36 5.22 4.00
CA GLY A 228 8.23 6.27 3.46
C GLY A 228 7.89 6.66 2.01
N ASP A 229 7.30 5.73 1.25
CA ASP A 229 6.84 5.91 -0.13
C ASP A 229 5.32 5.69 -0.26
N GLN A 230 4.51 6.12 0.71
CA GLN A 230 3.06 5.86 0.64
C GLN A 230 2.38 6.61 -0.53
N HIS A 231 1.92 5.87 -1.53
CA HIS A 231 1.16 6.39 -2.67
C HIS A 231 0.21 5.30 -3.22
N LEU A 232 -0.81 5.67 -4.01
CA LEU A 232 -1.89 4.74 -4.37
C LEU A 232 -1.43 3.46 -5.10
N SER A 233 -0.31 3.49 -5.83
CA SER A 233 0.26 2.30 -6.49
C SER A 233 1.14 1.41 -5.58
N ASN A 234 1.41 1.81 -4.34
CA ASN A 234 2.17 1.02 -3.35
C ASN A 234 1.25 0.20 -2.45
N PHE A 235 0.08 -0.14 -2.98
CA PHE A 235 -0.81 -1.17 -2.46
C PHE A 235 -1.04 -2.23 -3.55
N GLY A 236 -1.35 -3.44 -3.13
CA GLY A 236 -1.59 -4.55 -4.06
C GLY A 236 -2.30 -5.72 -3.39
N ALA A 237 -2.52 -6.77 -4.17
CA ALA A 237 -3.04 -8.05 -3.71
C ALA A 237 -1.91 -9.08 -3.59
N TRP A 238 -2.02 -9.98 -2.62
CA TRP A 238 -1.25 -11.22 -2.47
C TRP A 238 -1.96 -12.13 -1.47
N LYS A 239 -1.57 -13.40 -1.32
CA LYS A 239 -2.15 -14.27 -0.28
C LYS A 239 -1.50 -14.05 1.10
N ASN A 240 -2.32 -14.01 2.15
CA ASN A 240 -1.87 -14.12 3.54
C ASN A 240 -1.53 -15.59 3.89
N ARG A 241 -1.08 -15.85 5.12
CA ARG A 241 -0.81 -17.20 5.66
C ARG A 241 -2.07 -18.03 6.02
N HIS A 242 -3.26 -17.54 5.67
CA HIS A 242 -4.51 -18.29 5.68
C HIS A 242 -4.98 -18.62 4.25
N GLU A 243 -4.12 -18.35 3.26
CA GLU A 243 -4.39 -18.50 1.83
C GLU A 243 -5.55 -17.64 1.30
N GLU A 244 -5.93 -16.59 2.03
CA GLU A 244 -6.86 -15.56 1.59
C GLU A 244 -6.09 -14.49 0.81
N VAL A 245 -6.62 -14.02 -0.32
CA VAL A 245 -6.07 -12.82 -0.98
C VAL A 245 -6.36 -11.58 -0.12
N VAL A 246 -5.35 -10.75 0.13
CA VAL A 246 -5.45 -9.55 0.96
C VAL A 246 -4.92 -8.30 0.27
N PHE A 247 -5.53 -7.15 0.55
CA PHE A 247 -5.06 -5.83 0.15
C PHE A 247 -4.28 -5.16 1.29
N SER A 248 -3.04 -4.73 1.02
CA SER A 248 -2.26 -3.93 1.96
C SER A 248 -1.12 -3.15 1.27
N VAL A 249 -0.26 -2.49 2.07
CA VAL A 249 0.98 -1.83 1.61
C VAL A 249 2.00 -2.83 1.08
N ASN A 250 2.56 -2.59 -0.11
CA ASN A 250 3.25 -3.61 -0.90
C ASN A 250 4.74 -3.36 -1.20
N ASP A 251 5.26 -2.19 -0.81
CA ASP A 251 6.66 -1.79 -0.98
C ASP A 251 7.23 -1.16 0.30
N PHE A 252 8.52 -1.37 0.52
CA PHE A 252 9.18 -1.14 1.80
C PHE A 252 10.63 -0.60 1.68
N ASP A 253 11.11 -0.33 0.47
CA ASP A 253 12.46 0.24 0.23
C ASP A 253 12.72 1.49 1.10
N GLU A 254 11.76 2.41 1.10
CA GLU A 254 11.84 3.70 1.82
C GLU A 254 11.42 3.61 3.29
N ALA A 255 11.06 2.42 3.77
CA ALA A 255 10.34 2.27 5.03
C ALA A 255 11.24 2.52 6.24
N ALA A 256 10.75 3.33 7.17
CA ALA A 256 11.52 3.93 8.25
C ALA A 256 10.69 4.08 9.52
N ILE A 257 11.36 4.32 10.65
CA ILE A 257 10.70 4.79 11.87
C ILE A 257 10.77 6.31 11.87
N TYR A 258 9.66 6.97 11.57
CA TYR A 258 9.59 8.43 11.45
C TYR A 258 8.18 8.93 11.77
N ASP A 259 7.95 10.24 11.65
CA ASP A 259 6.62 10.83 11.82
C ASP A 259 5.65 10.39 10.71
N PHE A 260 4.48 9.90 11.12
CA PHE A 260 3.44 9.37 10.25
C PHE A 260 2.87 10.37 9.22
N HIS A 261 3.11 11.68 9.40
CA HIS A 261 2.67 12.68 8.43
C HIS A 261 3.34 12.54 7.07
N ILE A 262 4.54 11.96 6.96
CA ILE A 262 5.18 11.71 5.65
C ILE A 262 4.28 10.82 4.78
N ASP A 263 3.89 9.65 5.29
CA ASP A 263 2.99 8.73 4.59
C ASP A 263 1.61 9.35 4.33
N VAL A 264 1.03 10.05 5.32
CA VAL A 264 -0.29 10.70 5.18
C VAL A 264 -0.30 11.82 4.14
N LEU A 265 0.74 12.65 4.08
CA LEU A 265 0.83 13.73 3.11
C LEU A 265 1.18 13.19 1.72
N ARG A 266 2.02 12.15 1.62
CA ARG A 266 2.40 11.57 0.33
C ARG A 266 1.24 10.81 -0.33
N ILE A 267 0.45 10.06 0.44
CA ILE A 267 -0.77 9.43 -0.07
C ILE A 267 -1.84 10.48 -0.39
N ALA A 268 -1.94 11.57 0.39
CA ALA A 268 -2.86 12.67 0.09
C ALA A 268 -2.52 13.36 -1.25
N VAL A 269 -1.24 13.66 -1.53
CA VAL A 269 -0.82 14.14 -2.87
C VAL A 269 -1.15 13.11 -3.94
N SER A 270 -0.88 11.82 -3.70
CA SER A 270 -1.21 10.75 -4.66
C SER A 270 -2.72 10.68 -4.97
N ILE A 271 -3.59 10.85 -3.98
CA ILE A 271 -5.05 10.93 -4.13
C ILE A 271 -5.46 12.15 -4.95
N CYS A 272 -4.88 13.32 -4.64
CA CYS A 272 -5.13 14.55 -5.38
C CYS A 272 -4.75 14.41 -6.86
N ASN A 273 -3.57 13.85 -7.14
CA ASN A 273 -3.06 13.64 -8.48
C ASN A 273 -3.99 12.74 -9.30
N HIS A 274 -4.34 11.54 -8.79
CA HIS A 274 -5.21 10.60 -9.53
C HIS A 274 -6.65 11.10 -9.67
N ALA A 275 -7.19 11.84 -8.69
CA ALA A 275 -8.50 12.47 -8.83
C ALA A 275 -8.54 13.46 -10.01
N LEU A 276 -7.50 14.29 -10.16
CA LEU A 276 -7.40 15.24 -11.26
C LEU A 276 -7.06 14.56 -12.60
N THR A 277 -6.29 13.47 -12.60
CA THR A 277 -6.05 12.63 -13.79
C THR A 277 -7.34 11.98 -14.29
N ASN A 278 -8.17 11.44 -13.39
CA ASN A 278 -9.43 10.76 -13.72
C ASN A 278 -10.56 11.74 -14.07
N GLY A 279 -10.28 13.06 -14.09
CA GLY A 279 -11.21 14.09 -14.56
C GLY A 279 -12.15 14.68 -13.51
N PHE A 280 -11.94 14.37 -12.21
CA PHE A 280 -12.70 15.00 -11.12
C PHE A 280 -12.24 16.43 -10.87
N SER A 281 -13.12 17.24 -10.26
CA SER A 281 -12.83 18.61 -9.85
C SER A 281 -11.96 18.70 -8.60
N TYR A 282 -11.39 19.88 -8.33
CA TYR A 282 -10.63 20.17 -7.11
C TYR A 282 -11.51 20.01 -5.85
N GLU A 283 -12.80 20.35 -5.95
CA GLU A 283 -13.80 20.18 -4.90
C GLU A 283 -14.09 18.70 -4.61
N GLU A 284 -14.12 17.86 -5.66
CA GLU A 284 -14.30 16.41 -5.51
C GLU A 284 -13.05 15.74 -4.94
N ALA A 285 -11.86 16.14 -5.41
CA ALA A 285 -10.57 15.73 -4.84
C ALA A 285 -10.46 16.12 -3.35
N HIS A 286 -10.79 17.36 -2.98
CA HIS A 286 -10.91 17.80 -1.59
C HIS A 286 -11.85 16.90 -0.77
N SER A 287 -12.98 16.50 -1.36
CA SER A 287 -13.92 15.56 -0.72
C SER A 287 -13.38 14.13 -0.54
N LEU A 288 -12.45 13.68 -1.40
CA LEU A 288 -11.74 12.40 -1.26
C LEU A 288 -10.67 12.50 -0.17
N LEU A 289 -9.96 13.62 -0.07
CA LEU A 289 -8.95 13.89 0.97
C LEU A 289 -9.57 13.97 2.37
N HIS A 290 -10.74 14.62 2.50
CA HIS A 290 -11.57 14.57 3.71
C HIS A 290 -12.19 13.19 3.98
N SER A 291 -12.39 12.36 2.96
CA SER A 291 -12.82 10.95 3.14
C SER A 291 -11.68 10.09 3.72
N PHE A 292 -10.47 10.23 3.16
CA PHE A 292 -9.25 9.56 3.59
C PHE A 292 -8.92 9.87 5.05
N THR A 293 -8.63 11.14 5.35
CA THR A 293 -8.17 11.60 6.68
C THR A 293 -9.15 11.25 7.79
N LYS A 294 -10.45 11.47 7.56
CA LYS A 294 -11.52 11.10 8.49
C LYS A 294 -11.62 9.60 8.71
N ARG A 295 -11.47 8.77 7.68
CA ARG A 295 -11.51 7.30 7.81
C ARG A 295 -10.26 6.80 8.53
N TYR A 296 -9.09 7.30 8.17
CA TYR A 296 -7.79 6.97 8.76
C TYR A 296 -7.83 7.08 10.30
N VAL A 297 -8.19 8.25 10.82
CA VAL A 297 -8.27 8.45 12.29
C VAL A 297 -9.39 7.60 12.90
N LYS A 298 -10.54 7.42 12.23
CA LYS A 298 -11.63 6.56 12.74
C LYS A 298 -11.25 5.09 12.83
N THR A 299 -10.36 4.60 11.96
CA THR A 299 -9.80 3.25 12.05
C THR A 299 -8.86 3.16 13.26
N ILE A 300 -7.97 4.14 13.47
CA ILE A 300 -7.07 4.17 14.64
C ILE A 300 -7.84 4.23 15.97
N GLU A 301 -8.88 5.08 16.05
CA GLU A 301 -9.81 5.11 17.19
C GLU A 301 -10.47 3.76 17.47
N SER A 302 -10.76 2.97 16.42
CA SER A 302 -11.38 1.65 16.59
C SER A 302 -10.44 0.59 17.19
N TYR A 303 -9.13 0.85 17.20
CA TYR A 303 -8.11 -0.01 17.81
C TYR A 303 -7.72 0.40 19.24
N ILE A 304 -8.39 1.40 19.82
CA ILE A 304 -8.16 1.81 21.22
C ILE A 304 -8.78 0.77 22.16
N GLY A 305 -8.03 0.40 23.20
CA GLY A 305 -8.46 -0.60 24.19
C GLY A 305 -8.58 -2.05 23.67
N ASN A 306 -8.08 -2.35 22.46
CA ASN A 306 -8.08 -3.69 21.87
C ASN A 306 -6.89 -3.90 20.91
N ASP A 307 -6.70 -5.14 20.47
CA ASP A 307 -5.58 -5.55 19.61
C ASP A 307 -6.01 -5.95 18.19
N ALA A 308 -7.23 -5.58 17.74
CA ALA A 308 -7.75 -5.97 16.43
C ALA A 308 -6.86 -5.51 15.27
N ALA A 309 -6.08 -4.43 15.45
CA ALA A 309 -5.05 -3.98 14.50
C ALA A 309 -4.06 -5.09 14.13
N LEU A 310 -3.70 -5.99 15.07
CA LEU A 310 -2.73 -7.06 14.80
C LEU A 310 -3.24 -8.09 13.80
N LEU A 311 -4.57 -8.27 13.70
CA LEU A 311 -5.21 -9.35 12.96
C LEU A 311 -6.11 -8.88 11.80
N TYR A 312 -6.48 -7.60 11.74
CA TYR A 312 -7.41 -7.08 10.73
C TYR A 312 -6.77 -7.04 9.33
N GLU A 313 -7.37 -7.74 8.36
CA GLU A 313 -6.95 -7.74 6.96
C GLU A 313 -8.10 -7.35 6.04
N ILE A 314 -7.78 -6.75 4.89
CA ILE A 314 -8.75 -6.38 3.84
C ILE A 314 -8.78 -7.54 2.84
N THR A 315 -9.66 -8.50 3.10
CA THR A 315 -9.86 -9.74 2.33
C THR A 315 -11.09 -9.58 1.42
N PRO A 316 -11.38 -10.51 0.48
CA PRO A 316 -12.67 -10.58 -0.19
C PRO A 316 -13.89 -10.38 0.71
N ASP A 317 -13.88 -10.83 1.97
CA ASP A 317 -15.05 -10.73 2.86
C ASP A 317 -15.11 -9.46 3.72
N THR A 318 -13.99 -8.85 4.06
CA THR A 318 -13.96 -7.57 4.81
C THR A 318 -13.94 -6.34 3.90
N ALA A 319 -13.53 -6.49 2.63
CA ALA A 319 -13.56 -5.45 1.62
C ALA A 319 -14.98 -5.12 1.13
N THR A 320 -15.12 -3.96 0.49
CA THR A 320 -16.38 -3.44 -0.07
C THR A 320 -16.16 -2.81 -1.45
N GLY A 321 -17.23 -2.33 -2.11
CA GLY A 321 -17.15 -1.61 -3.38
C GLY A 321 -16.42 -2.34 -4.51
N VAL A 322 -15.64 -1.58 -5.30
CA VAL A 322 -14.71 -2.12 -6.31
C VAL A 322 -13.60 -2.99 -5.72
N MET A 323 -13.12 -2.68 -4.51
CA MET A 323 -12.05 -3.44 -3.84
C MET A 323 -12.44 -4.91 -3.65
N LYS A 324 -13.67 -5.17 -3.17
CA LYS A 324 -14.20 -6.54 -3.02
C LYS A 324 -14.21 -7.30 -4.35
N LYS A 325 -14.72 -6.66 -5.42
CA LYS A 325 -14.84 -7.28 -6.75
C LYS A 325 -13.46 -7.66 -7.33
N TRP A 326 -12.46 -6.78 -7.16
CA TRP A 326 -11.10 -7.03 -7.64
C TRP A 326 -10.38 -8.09 -6.81
N LEU A 327 -10.45 -8.06 -5.47
CA LEU A 327 -9.84 -9.13 -4.64
C LEU A 327 -10.45 -10.51 -4.94
N GLN A 328 -11.78 -10.57 -5.16
CA GLN A 328 -12.44 -11.78 -5.64
C GLN A 328 -11.93 -12.20 -7.03
N HIS A 329 -11.70 -11.26 -7.95
CA HIS A 329 -11.14 -11.55 -9.27
C HIS A 329 -9.71 -12.10 -9.22
N VAL A 330 -8.85 -11.56 -8.34
CA VAL A 330 -7.47 -12.04 -8.17
C VAL A 330 -7.43 -13.47 -7.63
N ASP A 331 -8.26 -13.77 -6.61
CA ASP A 331 -8.40 -15.12 -6.05
C ASP A 331 -8.95 -16.11 -7.09
N ASP A 332 -9.97 -15.70 -7.86
CA ASP A 332 -10.58 -16.45 -8.98
C ASP A 332 -9.62 -16.72 -10.16
N LYS A 333 -8.46 -16.05 -10.26
CA LYS A 333 -7.66 -15.98 -11.52
C LYS A 333 -6.18 -16.27 -11.39
N GLU A 334 -5.56 -16.06 -10.23
CA GLU A 334 -4.15 -16.41 -10.02
C GLU A 334 -4.01 -17.75 -9.26
N SER A 335 -2.90 -18.46 -9.49
CA SER A 335 -2.56 -19.72 -8.81
C SER A 335 -1.04 -19.94 -8.82
N THR A 336 -0.55 -20.83 -7.97
CA THR A 336 0.88 -21.20 -7.92
C THR A 336 1.29 -21.83 -9.25
N SER A 337 0.59 -22.87 -9.70
CA SER A 337 0.65 -23.48 -11.04
C SER A 337 0.75 -22.43 -12.17
N LYS A 338 -0.17 -21.47 -12.23
CA LYS A 338 -0.18 -20.41 -13.25
C LYS A 338 1.05 -19.50 -13.18
N GLN A 339 1.57 -19.19 -11.99
CA GLN A 339 2.82 -18.43 -11.87
C GLN A 339 4.01 -19.26 -12.36
N ILE A 340 4.10 -20.53 -11.95
CA ILE A 340 5.21 -21.41 -12.30
C ILE A 340 5.24 -21.68 -13.80
N ASP A 341 4.12 -21.95 -14.46
CA ASP A 341 4.06 -22.11 -15.92
C ASP A 341 4.26 -20.78 -16.69
N LYS A 342 4.00 -19.63 -16.05
CA LYS A 342 4.33 -18.32 -16.63
C LYS A 342 5.83 -18.07 -16.64
N PHE A 343 6.58 -18.49 -15.62
CA PHE A 343 8.00 -18.15 -15.46
C PHE A 343 8.98 -19.28 -15.74
N THR A 344 8.54 -20.54 -15.84
CA THR A 344 9.43 -21.71 -15.96
C THR A 344 9.15 -22.58 -17.19
N GLU A 345 10.18 -23.33 -17.57
CA GLU A 345 10.17 -24.35 -18.61
C GLU A 345 11.06 -25.53 -18.20
N PHE A 346 11.01 -26.62 -18.95
CA PHE A 346 11.86 -27.80 -18.73
C PHE A 346 13.05 -27.81 -19.71
N ASP A 347 14.24 -28.20 -19.22
CA ASP A 347 15.40 -28.46 -20.07
C ASP A 347 15.30 -29.80 -20.83
N SER A 348 16.27 -30.08 -21.70
CA SER A 348 16.32 -31.32 -22.49
C SER A 348 16.60 -32.60 -21.68
N LYS A 349 16.72 -32.49 -20.35
CA LYS A 349 16.87 -33.61 -19.40
C LYS A 349 15.66 -33.75 -18.47
N GLY A 350 14.69 -32.83 -18.53
CA GLY A 350 13.51 -32.79 -17.67
C GLY A 350 13.66 -31.96 -16.38
N ASN A 351 14.72 -31.16 -16.22
CA ASN A 351 14.87 -30.25 -15.07
C ASN A 351 14.05 -28.98 -15.29
N ARG A 352 13.28 -28.52 -14.30
CA ARG A 352 12.60 -27.22 -14.34
C ARG A 352 13.61 -26.09 -14.14
N LYS A 353 13.51 -25.04 -14.96
CA LYS A 353 14.35 -23.83 -14.95
C LYS A 353 13.52 -22.62 -15.37
N PHE A 354 14.04 -21.39 -15.29
CA PHE A 354 13.32 -20.23 -15.82
C PHE A 354 13.24 -20.26 -17.35
N SER A 355 12.10 -19.79 -17.87
CA SER A 355 12.03 -19.21 -19.21
C SER A 355 12.70 -17.84 -19.17
N LYS A 356 13.71 -17.65 -20.03
CA LYS A 356 14.53 -16.43 -20.06
C LYS A 356 14.25 -15.70 -21.37
N ASP A 357 13.13 -14.97 -21.39
CA ASP A 357 12.48 -14.39 -22.58
C ASP A 357 11.94 -12.96 -22.32
N ASP A 358 11.45 -12.27 -23.36
CA ASP A 358 10.86 -10.92 -23.23
C ASP A 358 9.53 -10.88 -22.46
N ARG A 359 8.82 -12.00 -22.35
CA ARG A 359 7.52 -12.13 -21.65
C ARG A 359 7.71 -12.16 -20.13
N THR A 360 8.78 -12.79 -19.68
CA THR A 360 9.25 -12.87 -18.29
C THR A 360 10.18 -11.71 -17.92
N ARG A 361 10.88 -11.15 -18.93
CA ARG A 361 12.05 -10.25 -18.81
C ARG A 361 13.12 -10.81 -17.88
N LEU A 362 13.34 -12.11 -17.98
CA LEU A 362 14.41 -12.82 -17.28
C LEU A 362 15.56 -13.09 -18.24
N VAL A 363 16.78 -12.85 -17.78
CA VAL A 363 18.02 -13.12 -18.53
C VAL A 363 18.98 -13.98 -17.72
N THR A 364 19.90 -14.65 -18.42
CA THR A 364 20.91 -15.51 -17.79
C THR A 364 21.94 -14.66 -17.03
N VAL A 365 22.14 -14.97 -15.76
CA VAL A 365 23.23 -14.40 -14.94
C VAL A 365 24.60 -14.92 -15.39
N SER A 366 25.67 -14.23 -15.02
CA SER A 366 27.02 -14.78 -15.16
C SER A 366 27.21 -16.00 -14.24
N PRO A 367 28.08 -16.98 -14.58
CA PRO A 367 28.43 -18.09 -13.69
C PRO A 367 28.97 -17.62 -12.34
N GLU A 368 29.66 -16.48 -12.32
CA GLU A 368 30.18 -15.84 -11.12
C GLU A 368 29.04 -15.37 -10.22
N THR A 369 28.05 -14.66 -10.75
CA THR A 369 26.87 -14.19 -10.00
C THR A 369 25.98 -15.34 -9.55
N GLU A 370 25.80 -16.39 -10.38
CA GLU A 370 25.09 -17.60 -9.95
C GLU A 370 25.80 -18.27 -8.76
N GLN A 371 27.14 -18.38 -8.82
CA GLN A 371 27.93 -18.96 -7.74
C GLN A 371 27.96 -18.07 -6.49
N LYS A 372 28.00 -16.73 -6.64
CA LYS A 372 27.87 -15.72 -5.57
C LYS A 372 26.56 -15.96 -4.79
N ILE A 373 25.45 -16.06 -5.51
CA ILE A 373 24.11 -16.31 -4.97
C ILE A 373 24.03 -17.69 -4.30
N ARG A 374 24.43 -18.77 -5.00
CA ARG A 374 24.39 -20.15 -4.45
C ARG A 374 25.25 -20.33 -3.18
N ARG A 375 26.31 -19.54 -3.00
CA ARG A 375 27.14 -19.55 -1.77
C ARG A 375 26.48 -18.83 -0.57
N ALA A 376 25.55 -17.93 -0.82
CA ALA A 376 24.90 -17.13 0.23
C ALA A 376 23.54 -17.71 0.67
N PHE A 377 22.99 -18.66 -0.12
CA PHE A 377 21.80 -19.42 0.20
C PHE A 377 22.16 -20.67 1.03
N THR A 378 22.48 -20.44 2.30
CA THR A 378 22.65 -21.48 3.33
C THR A 378 21.87 -21.14 4.59
N SER A 379 21.63 -22.13 5.45
CA SER A 379 21.04 -21.99 6.79
C SER A 379 21.72 -20.93 7.68
N GLU A 380 23.01 -20.70 7.45
CA GLU A 380 23.88 -19.80 8.22
C GLU A 380 23.92 -18.37 7.68
N GLN A 381 23.47 -18.15 6.44
CA GLN A 381 23.48 -16.86 5.75
C GLN A 381 22.06 -16.36 5.49
N TYR A 382 21.53 -16.42 4.25
CA TYR A 382 20.14 -16.04 3.97
C TYR A 382 19.16 -16.74 4.93
N GLY A 383 19.32 -18.05 5.12
CA GLY A 383 18.50 -18.84 6.03
C GLY A 383 18.53 -18.35 7.47
N ALA A 384 19.61 -17.72 7.95
CA ALA A 384 19.69 -17.17 9.30
C ALA A 384 18.85 -15.88 9.47
N THR A 385 18.62 -15.13 8.37
CA THR A 385 17.88 -13.85 8.39
C THR A 385 16.36 -14.01 8.26
N MET A 386 15.90 -15.13 7.71
CA MET A 386 14.49 -15.48 7.55
C MET A 386 13.72 -15.43 8.87
N MET A 387 12.39 -15.30 8.79
CA MET A 387 11.52 -15.34 9.96
C MET A 387 11.68 -16.67 10.71
N LYS A 388 11.90 -16.63 12.03
CA LYS A 388 12.19 -17.83 12.87
C LYS A 388 11.04 -18.31 13.73
N MET A 389 9.98 -17.51 13.87
CA MET A 389 8.81 -17.83 14.67
C MET A 389 7.57 -17.29 13.96
N GLY A 390 6.61 -18.15 13.65
CA GLY A 390 5.41 -17.79 12.92
C GLY A 390 4.64 -19.02 12.45
N TRP A 391 3.44 -18.81 11.94
CA TRP A 391 2.61 -19.85 11.32
C TRP A 391 2.97 -19.96 9.82
N HIS A 392 3.15 -21.17 9.29
CA HIS A 392 3.81 -21.47 8.01
C HIS A 392 5.24 -20.91 7.86
N VAL A 393 5.99 -20.78 8.97
CA VAL A 393 7.46 -20.58 8.87
C VAL A 393 8.11 -21.90 8.47
N HIS A 394 8.83 -21.91 7.36
CA HIS A 394 9.70 -23.01 6.97
C HIS A 394 10.99 -22.94 7.78
N GLU A 395 11.34 -24.02 8.49
CA GLU A 395 12.73 -24.23 8.92
C GLU A 395 13.62 -24.45 7.69
N TRP A 396 14.94 -24.28 7.84
CA TRP A 396 15.84 -24.48 6.70
C TRP A 396 16.03 -25.97 6.43
N ASP A 397 15.64 -26.40 5.22
CA ASP A 397 15.86 -27.74 4.70
C ASP A 397 16.60 -27.64 3.35
N ASP A 398 17.71 -28.39 3.20
CA ASP A 398 18.58 -28.27 2.03
C ASP A 398 17.94 -28.82 0.73
N ASP A 399 16.94 -29.70 0.82
CA ASP A 399 16.22 -30.22 -0.33
C ASP A 399 15.14 -29.22 -0.79
N TYR A 400 14.33 -28.68 0.13
CA TYR A 400 13.35 -27.61 -0.16
C TYR A 400 14.04 -26.36 -0.75
N PHE A 401 15.13 -25.92 -0.12
CA PHE A 401 15.88 -24.73 -0.52
C PHE A 401 16.93 -24.99 -1.61
N THR A 402 16.91 -26.19 -2.24
CA THR A 402 17.74 -26.46 -3.42
C THR A 402 17.38 -25.50 -4.56
N ILE A 403 18.34 -24.64 -4.93
CA ILE A 403 18.22 -23.73 -6.08
C ILE A 403 18.29 -24.55 -7.37
N LEU A 404 17.20 -24.56 -8.14
CA LEU A 404 17.12 -25.15 -9.47
C LEU A 404 17.81 -24.25 -10.51
N ASP A 405 17.41 -22.97 -10.57
CA ASP A 405 17.90 -22.00 -11.55
C ASP A 405 17.91 -20.56 -10.99
N VAL A 406 18.71 -19.68 -11.61
CA VAL A 406 18.85 -18.26 -11.26
C VAL A 406 18.75 -17.41 -12.52
N ALA A 407 18.06 -16.27 -12.44
CA ALA A 407 17.95 -15.30 -13.54
C ALA A 407 18.03 -13.86 -13.02
N ALA A 408 18.59 -12.94 -13.82
CA ALA A 408 18.45 -11.51 -13.56
C ALA A 408 17.14 -10.99 -14.14
N ARG A 409 16.48 -10.05 -13.45
CA ARG A 409 15.17 -9.49 -13.82
C ARG A 409 15.33 -8.05 -14.30
N ILE A 410 15.38 -7.86 -15.61
CA ILE A 410 15.57 -6.55 -16.24
C ILE A 410 14.27 -5.75 -16.34
N GLY A 411 14.38 -4.43 -16.51
CA GLY A 411 13.26 -3.51 -16.77
C GLY A 411 12.07 -3.70 -15.83
N SER A 412 12.24 -3.41 -14.54
CA SER A 412 11.18 -3.56 -13.53
C SER A 412 11.22 -2.45 -12.49
N GLY A 413 10.05 -1.90 -12.12
CA GLY A 413 9.96 -0.72 -11.26
C GLY A 413 10.10 0.60 -12.04
N VAL A 414 9.80 1.71 -11.34
CA VAL A 414 9.93 3.08 -11.86
C VAL A 414 10.97 3.87 -11.05
N GLY A 415 10.95 3.74 -9.72
CA GLY A 415 12.08 4.13 -8.87
C GLY A 415 13.26 3.17 -9.06
N SER A 416 13.02 1.86 -8.84
CA SER A 416 14.04 0.80 -8.91
C SER A 416 14.53 0.42 -10.33
N TYR A 417 14.45 1.32 -11.32
CA TYR A 417 15.00 1.06 -12.65
C TYR A 417 16.53 1.18 -12.59
N GLY A 418 17.24 0.15 -13.07
CA GLY A 418 18.68 0.01 -12.91
C GLY A 418 19.12 -0.57 -11.54
N VAL A 419 18.18 -0.96 -10.67
CA VAL A 419 18.49 -1.63 -9.39
C VAL A 419 18.68 -3.13 -9.61
N ASP A 420 19.78 -3.66 -9.06
CA ASP A 420 20.20 -5.03 -9.28
C ASP A 420 19.19 -6.05 -8.68
N ARG A 421 18.70 -6.97 -9.51
CA ARG A 421 17.54 -7.82 -9.17
C ARG A 421 17.63 -9.21 -9.78
N TYR A 422 17.44 -10.22 -8.94
CA TYR A 422 17.55 -11.63 -9.29
C TYR A 422 16.30 -12.40 -8.87
N TYR A 423 15.87 -13.35 -9.70
CA TYR A 423 14.91 -14.37 -9.30
C TYR A 423 15.65 -15.70 -9.08
N ILE A 424 15.28 -16.40 -8.01
CA ILE A 424 15.69 -17.78 -7.73
C ILE A 424 14.47 -18.69 -7.90
N LEU A 425 14.66 -19.84 -8.54
CA LEU A 425 13.72 -20.95 -8.53
C LEU A 425 14.21 -21.99 -7.52
N LEU A 426 13.47 -22.17 -6.42
CA LEU A 426 13.69 -23.25 -5.45
C LEU A 426 12.95 -24.52 -5.88
N LYS A 427 13.42 -25.68 -5.39
CA LYS A 427 12.70 -26.96 -5.51
C LYS A 427 11.33 -26.90 -4.82
N GLY A 428 11.28 -26.35 -3.60
CA GLY A 428 10.09 -26.41 -2.76
C GLY A 428 9.77 -27.84 -2.32
N GLU A 429 8.50 -28.12 -2.05
CA GLU A 429 8.06 -29.44 -1.56
C GLU A 429 8.22 -30.55 -2.62
N ASP A 430 8.27 -31.80 -2.17
CA ASP A 430 8.20 -32.94 -3.09
C ASP A 430 6.75 -33.13 -3.54
N GLY A 431 6.50 -33.14 -4.86
CA GLY A 431 5.17 -33.38 -5.43
C GLY A 431 4.61 -34.79 -5.17
N LEU A 432 5.40 -35.70 -4.58
CA LEU A 432 4.94 -36.99 -4.05
C LEU A 432 4.45 -36.92 -2.59
N LEU A 433 4.60 -35.76 -1.92
CA LEU A 433 4.18 -35.50 -0.54
C LEU A 433 3.15 -34.37 -0.41
N ALA A 434 3.00 -33.53 -1.44
CA ALA A 434 1.90 -32.58 -1.55
C ALA A 434 0.55 -33.33 -1.53
N GLU A 435 -0.43 -32.83 -0.77
CA GLU A 435 -1.75 -33.49 -0.66
C GLU A 435 -2.60 -33.33 -1.94
N ASP A 436 -2.27 -32.36 -2.81
CA ASP A 436 -2.89 -32.11 -4.12
C ASP A 436 -1.85 -32.21 -5.26
N GLU A 437 -2.11 -33.04 -6.28
CA GLU A 437 -1.20 -33.26 -7.43
C GLU A 437 -1.12 -32.06 -8.41
N GLU A 438 -1.96 -31.02 -8.28
CA GLU A 438 -2.15 -29.98 -9.31
C GLU A 438 -1.38 -28.66 -9.13
N ASP A 439 -0.84 -28.33 -7.94
CA ASP A 439 -0.09 -27.08 -7.75
C ASP A 439 1.43 -27.30 -7.72
N GLY A 440 2.14 -26.53 -8.55
CA GLY A 440 3.59 -26.70 -8.76
C GLY A 440 4.39 -26.27 -7.54
N THR A 441 4.96 -27.25 -6.82
CA THR A 441 5.65 -27.06 -5.52
C THR A 441 6.84 -26.10 -5.52
N ALA A 442 7.42 -25.81 -6.69
CA ALA A 442 8.56 -24.90 -6.84
C ALA A 442 8.23 -23.46 -6.41
N VAL A 443 9.17 -22.80 -5.72
CA VAL A 443 8.99 -21.44 -5.21
C VAL A 443 9.88 -20.45 -5.96
N ILE A 444 9.30 -19.34 -6.42
CA ILE A 444 10.06 -18.21 -7.00
C ILE A 444 10.33 -17.17 -5.91
N LEU A 445 11.60 -16.91 -5.63
CA LEU A 445 12.03 -15.81 -4.77
C LEU A 445 12.42 -14.59 -5.60
N ASP A 446 12.08 -13.41 -5.08
CA ASP A 446 12.43 -12.07 -5.55
C ASP A 446 13.57 -11.54 -4.66
N ILE A 447 14.77 -11.39 -5.25
CA ILE A 447 15.97 -10.85 -4.60
C ILE A 447 16.26 -9.49 -5.22
N LYS A 448 16.31 -8.44 -4.41
CA LYS A 448 16.40 -7.04 -4.87
C LYS A 448 17.43 -6.30 -4.04
N TYR A 449 18.36 -5.60 -4.69
CA TYR A 449 19.33 -4.74 -4.01
C TYR A 449 18.59 -3.64 -3.24
N GLU A 450 19.03 -3.39 -2.02
CA GLU A 450 18.43 -2.38 -1.13
C GLU A 450 19.35 -1.16 -1.03
N PRO A 451 18.98 -0.01 -1.65
CA PRO A 451 19.75 1.22 -1.57
C PRO A 451 19.59 1.91 -0.20
N GLN A 452 20.33 3.00 0.00
CA GLN A 452 20.03 3.94 1.10
C GLN A 452 18.66 4.61 0.85
N PRO A 453 17.76 4.62 1.85
CA PRO A 453 16.44 5.26 1.71
C PRO A 453 16.58 6.79 1.72
N ALA A 454 15.65 7.50 1.11
CA ALA A 454 15.57 8.96 1.10
C ALA A 454 15.57 9.60 2.50
N VAL A 455 15.06 8.89 3.54
CA VAL A 455 15.13 9.36 4.93
C VAL A 455 16.58 9.59 5.41
N SER A 456 17.56 8.85 4.89
CA SER A 456 18.98 9.00 5.25
C SER A 456 19.52 10.42 5.00
N GLY A 457 18.97 11.13 4.00
CA GLY A 457 19.34 12.49 3.65
C GLY A 457 18.73 13.59 4.53
N VAL A 458 17.87 13.25 5.49
CA VAL A 458 17.13 14.22 6.33
C VAL A 458 17.20 13.96 7.84
N LEU A 459 17.78 12.84 8.29
CA LEU A 459 17.95 12.55 9.71
C LEU A 459 18.98 13.47 10.38
N ASP A 460 18.76 13.79 11.66
CA ASP A 460 19.79 14.43 12.49
C ASP A 460 20.86 13.42 12.95
N LYS A 461 21.93 13.92 13.58
CA LYS A 461 23.08 13.09 13.97
C LYS A 461 22.75 12.04 15.04
N ASP A 462 21.79 12.32 15.91
CA ASP A 462 21.40 11.42 16.98
C ASP A 462 20.46 10.34 16.41
N ASP A 463 19.61 10.69 15.45
CA ASP A 463 18.79 9.72 14.70
C ASP A 463 19.63 8.81 13.77
N VAL A 464 20.62 9.35 13.04
CA VAL A 464 21.53 8.51 12.24
C VAL A 464 22.25 7.49 13.12
N ALA A 465 22.75 7.92 14.29
CA ALA A 465 23.39 7.03 15.25
C ALA A 465 22.42 6.00 15.84
N TRP A 466 21.14 6.37 16.04
CA TRP A 466 20.11 5.46 16.53
C TRP A 466 19.68 4.42 15.48
N PHE A 467 19.42 4.82 14.23
CA PHE A 467 19.13 3.94 13.10
C PHE A 467 20.25 2.90 12.90
N ALA A 468 21.51 3.36 12.83
CA ALA A 468 22.68 2.49 12.66
C ALA A 468 22.93 1.54 13.85
N ASN A 469 22.34 1.79 15.02
CA ASN A 469 22.39 0.91 16.18
C ASN A 469 21.27 -0.15 16.19
N ILE A 470 20.11 0.14 15.57
CA ILE A 470 18.95 -0.80 15.54
C ILE A 470 18.85 -1.62 14.25
N PHE A 471 19.43 -1.16 13.14
CA PHE A 471 19.46 -1.87 11.86
C PHE A 471 20.92 -2.18 11.46
N PRO A 472 21.27 -3.46 11.20
CA PRO A 472 22.63 -3.83 10.79
C PRO A 472 22.94 -3.51 9.31
N ASN A 473 21.92 -3.17 8.51
CA ASN A 473 21.98 -2.71 7.12
C ASN A 473 20.55 -2.37 6.62
N GLU A 474 20.46 -1.78 5.43
CA GLU A 474 19.19 -1.37 4.82
C GLU A 474 18.24 -2.55 4.53
N ALA A 475 18.75 -3.67 4.00
CA ALA A 475 17.88 -4.81 3.70
C ALA A 475 17.25 -5.38 4.99
N ALA A 476 17.97 -5.32 6.12
CA ALA A 476 17.44 -5.64 7.43
C ALA A 476 16.39 -4.62 7.94
N ARG A 477 16.53 -3.33 7.62
CA ARG A 477 15.53 -2.28 7.88
C ARG A 477 14.24 -2.56 7.09
N ALA A 478 14.32 -2.74 5.77
CA ALA A 478 13.14 -3.00 4.93
C ALA A 478 12.42 -4.31 5.30
N VAL A 479 13.18 -5.37 5.61
CA VAL A 479 12.65 -6.64 6.12
C VAL A 479 11.92 -6.47 7.46
N GLU A 480 12.48 -5.71 8.40
CA GLU A 480 11.81 -5.44 9.67
C GLU A 480 10.59 -4.52 9.48
N ALA A 481 10.65 -3.55 8.56
CA ALA A 481 9.51 -2.72 8.20
C ALA A 481 8.33 -3.56 7.70
N GLN A 482 8.58 -4.45 6.72
CA GLN A 482 7.57 -5.39 6.23
C GLN A 482 6.99 -6.25 7.36
N ARG A 483 7.83 -6.68 8.32
CA ARG A 483 7.43 -7.44 9.52
C ARG A 483 6.63 -6.63 10.56
N ARG A 484 6.67 -5.29 10.53
CA ARG A 484 5.92 -4.42 11.46
C ARG A 484 4.71 -3.74 10.82
N LEU A 485 4.69 -3.57 9.51
CA LEU A 485 3.61 -2.90 8.77
C LEU A 485 2.51 -3.87 8.30
N THR A 486 2.83 -5.15 8.17
CA THR A 486 1.88 -6.21 7.77
C THR A 486 1.48 -7.10 8.95
N SER A 487 0.36 -7.82 8.81
CA SER A 487 -0.21 -8.72 9.84
C SER A 487 0.41 -10.11 9.79
N TYR A 488 0.59 -10.62 8.57
CA TYR A 488 1.23 -11.88 8.26
C TYR A 488 2.19 -11.67 7.10
N VAL A 489 3.46 -11.90 7.40
CA VAL A 489 4.58 -11.73 6.49
C VAL A 489 4.76 -13.01 5.69
N ASP A 490 5.18 -12.87 4.43
CA ASP A 490 5.77 -13.96 3.66
C ASP A 490 6.88 -14.67 4.49
N PRO A 491 6.85 -16.00 4.66
CA PRO A 491 7.84 -16.72 5.47
C PRO A 491 9.25 -16.69 4.87
N PHE A 492 9.38 -16.44 3.57
CA PHE A 492 10.66 -16.26 2.88
C PHE A 492 11.24 -14.84 3.03
N THR A 493 10.54 -13.91 3.70
CA THR A 493 11.02 -12.54 3.89
C THR A 493 12.23 -12.51 4.82
N GLY A 494 13.40 -12.25 4.23
CA GLY A 494 14.72 -12.16 4.85
C GLY A 494 15.64 -11.29 4.00
N TRP A 495 16.95 -11.33 4.26
CA TRP A 495 17.93 -10.58 3.49
C TRP A 495 19.21 -11.39 3.27
N VAL A 496 20.03 -10.98 2.31
CA VAL A 496 21.27 -11.67 1.98
C VAL A 496 22.36 -10.64 1.65
N LYS A 497 23.62 -10.95 1.99
CA LYS A 497 24.77 -10.12 1.66
C LYS A 497 25.56 -10.77 0.53
N LEU A 498 25.82 -10.02 -0.54
CA LEU A 498 26.44 -10.51 -1.76
C LEU A 498 27.67 -9.64 -2.08
N ASP A 499 28.87 -10.14 -1.78
CA ASP A 499 30.21 -9.48 -1.90
C ASP A 499 30.39 -8.07 -1.30
N GLY A 500 29.40 -7.53 -0.60
CA GLY A 500 29.47 -6.22 0.05
C GLY A 500 28.10 -5.57 0.16
N GLU A 501 27.36 -5.68 -0.93
CA GLU A 501 25.99 -5.25 -1.17
C GLU A 501 24.98 -6.04 -0.33
N VAL A 502 23.83 -5.45 -0.03
CA VAL A 502 22.74 -6.10 0.71
C VAL A 502 21.46 -6.14 -0.11
N PHE A 503 20.76 -7.26 -0.04
CA PHE A 503 19.58 -7.53 -0.85
C PHE A 503 18.43 -8.01 0.04
N VAL A 504 17.24 -7.46 -0.15
CA VAL A 504 16.00 -8.03 0.39
C VAL A 504 15.66 -9.29 -0.41
N VAL A 505 15.25 -10.34 0.30
CA VAL A 505 14.74 -11.60 -0.26
C VAL A 505 13.31 -11.79 0.21
N ARG A 506 12.39 -12.11 -0.70
CA ARG A 506 10.99 -12.43 -0.40
C ARG A 506 10.43 -13.41 -1.42
N GLN A 507 9.34 -14.10 -1.11
CA GLN A 507 8.59 -14.84 -2.13
C GLN A 507 7.98 -13.87 -3.14
N ARG A 508 8.08 -14.20 -4.43
CA ARG A 508 7.19 -13.61 -5.43
C ARG A 508 5.82 -14.27 -5.29
N SER A 509 4.89 -13.66 -4.56
CA SER A 509 3.52 -14.20 -4.42
C SER A 509 2.88 -14.51 -5.79
N PRO A 510 2.26 -15.69 -5.99
CA PRO A 510 1.51 -16.02 -7.21
C PRO A 510 0.36 -15.05 -7.46
N TRP A 511 -0.36 -14.67 -6.41
CA TRP A 511 -1.46 -13.69 -6.41
C TRP A 511 -0.98 -12.23 -6.40
N LYS A 512 0.27 -11.92 -6.76
CA LYS A 512 0.76 -10.52 -6.81
C LYS A 512 0.14 -9.74 -7.97
N ASP A 513 -0.84 -8.92 -7.64
CA ASP A 513 -1.53 -7.99 -8.56
C ASP A 513 -1.66 -6.56 -7.98
N SER A 514 -2.04 -5.60 -8.81
CA SER A 514 -2.27 -4.19 -8.45
C SER A 514 -3.53 -3.65 -9.13
N PHE A 515 -4.39 -2.99 -8.36
CA PHE A 515 -5.61 -2.36 -8.87
C PHE A 515 -5.28 -1.26 -9.88
N ASP A 516 -5.96 -1.24 -11.04
CA ASP A 516 -5.79 -0.20 -12.04
C ASP A 516 -6.54 1.08 -11.61
N LEU A 517 -5.80 2.15 -11.34
CA LEU A 517 -6.35 3.39 -10.79
C LEU A 517 -7.14 4.19 -11.85
N ASP A 518 -6.94 3.90 -13.13
CA ASP A 518 -7.66 4.55 -14.24
C ASP A 518 -9.12 4.05 -14.33
N ASP A 519 -9.45 2.87 -13.76
CA ASP A 519 -10.83 2.36 -13.67
C ASP A 519 -11.72 3.17 -12.70
N LEU A 520 -11.12 3.96 -11.80
CA LEU A 520 -11.81 4.74 -10.75
C LEU A 520 -12.46 6.01 -11.35
N THR A 521 -13.47 5.80 -12.18
CA THR A 521 -14.19 6.82 -12.97
C THR A 521 -15.52 7.29 -12.35
N ASP A 522 -15.99 6.63 -11.28
CA ASP A 522 -17.11 7.09 -10.44
C ASP A 522 -16.61 7.61 -9.09
N LEU A 523 -17.19 8.72 -8.62
CA LEU A 523 -16.74 9.41 -7.41
C LEU A 523 -17.01 8.61 -6.14
N ASP A 524 -18.14 7.91 -6.03
CA ASP A 524 -18.49 7.15 -4.83
C ASP A 524 -17.71 5.81 -4.78
N ASP A 525 -17.48 5.14 -5.92
CA ASP A 525 -16.58 3.98 -6.00
C ASP A 525 -15.13 4.38 -5.63
N PHE A 526 -14.61 5.51 -6.14
CA PHE A 526 -13.28 6.03 -5.74
C PHE A 526 -13.26 6.41 -4.26
N LYS A 527 -14.32 7.05 -3.74
CA LYS A 527 -14.44 7.43 -2.32
C LYS A 527 -14.52 6.21 -1.40
N GLU A 528 -15.04 5.08 -1.86
CA GLU A 528 -15.02 3.80 -1.14
C GLU A 528 -13.63 3.15 -1.19
N PHE A 529 -12.99 3.12 -2.37
CA PHE A 529 -11.60 2.65 -2.52
C PHE A 529 -10.63 3.42 -1.60
N ILE A 530 -10.71 4.75 -1.58
CA ILE A 530 -9.92 5.62 -0.70
C ILE A 530 -10.19 5.38 0.79
N GLN A 531 -11.38 4.90 1.17
CA GLN A 531 -11.63 4.48 2.55
C GLN A 531 -10.95 3.15 2.89
N GLN A 532 -10.83 2.21 1.95
CA GLN A 532 -10.06 0.98 2.14
C GLN A 532 -8.55 1.28 2.23
N VAL A 533 -8.02 2.17 1.38
CA VAL A 533 -6.64 2.69 1.47
C VAL A 533 -6.36 3.36 2.83
N ALA A 534 -7.31 4.15 3.34
CA ALA A 534 -7.22 4.77 4.66
C ALA A 534 -7.25 3.75 5.81
N ILE A 535 -8.01 2.66 5.68
CA ILE A 535 -8.02 1.56 6.65
C ILE A 535 -6.67 0.83 6.63
N ALA A 536 -6.14 0.48 5.45
CA ALA A 536 -4.83 -0.18 5.32
C ALA A 536 -3.72 0.65 5.99
N THR A 537 -3.58 1.92 5.61
CA THR A 537 -2.55 2.84 6.17
C THR A 537 -2.67 3.00 7.69
N ALA A 538 -3.90 3.18 8.20
CA ALA A 538 -4.17 3.26 9.64
C ALA A 538 -3.80 1.98 10.40
N THR A 539 -4.03 0.82 9.79
CA THR A 539 -3.71 -0.48 10.39
C THR A 539 -2.20 -0.69 10.43
N SER A 540 -1.49 -0.43 9.33
CA SER A 540 -0.03 -0.55 9.25
C SER A 540 0.68 0.39 10.22
N HIS A 541 0.31 1.67 10.28
CA HIS A 541 0.89 2.61 11.27
C HIS A 541 0.60 2.21 12.72
N THR A 542 -0.54 1.54 12.98
CA THR A 542 -0.87 1.04 14.33
C THR A 542 0.01 -0.16 14.71
N ARG A 543 0.20 -1.13 13.80
CA ARG A 543 1.13 -2.26 13.97
C ARG A 543 2.58 -1.81 14.11
N GLY A 544 2.94 -0.78 13.35
CA GLY A 544 4.25 -0.13 13.33
C GLY A 544 4.70 0.50 14.64
N THR A 545 3.87 0.53 15.69
CA THR A 545 4.17 1.15 16.98
C THR A 545 5.52 0.64 17.54
N VAL A 546 6.47 1.56 17.71
CA VAL A 546 7.83 1.23 18.18
C VAL A 546 7.99 1.24 19.70
N ALA A 547 7.07 1.86 20.44
CA ALA A 547 7.13 2.01 21.89
C ALA A 547 6.09 1.15 22.64
N LYS A 548 6.54 0.34 23.61
CA LYS A 548 5.67 -0.40 24.54
C LYS A 548 5.40 0.40 25.82
N SER A 549 4.62 1.46 25.69
CA SER A 549 4.12 2.32 26.78
C SER A 549 2.66 2.71 26.50
N PRO A 550 1.81 3.11 27.48
CA PRO A 550 0.54 3.79 27.22
C PRO A 550 0.58 4.84 26.10
N GLY A 551 1.64 5.64 25.98
CA GLY A 551 1.91 6.53 24.83
C GLY A 551 2.21 5.84 23.48
N GLN A 552 1.47 4.80 23.10
CA GLN A 552 1.54 4.17 21.77
C GLN A 552 1.03 5.14 20.68
N PHE A 553 1.49 4.94 19.44
CA PHE A 553 1.04 5.70 18.26
C PHE A 553 -0.49 5.89 18.22
N LYS A 554 -1.26 4.81 18.35
CA LYS A 554 -2.74 4.87 18.35
C LYS A 554 -3.32 5.76 19.45
N HIS A 555 -2.72 5.76 20.65
CA HIS A 555 -3.17 6.60 21.76
C HIS A 555 -2.77 8.07 21.59
N VAL A 556 -1.63 8.35 20.96
CA VAL A 556 -1.23 9.72 20.58
C VAL A 556 -2.19 10.29 19.54
N ILE A 557 -2.47 9.56 18.47
CA ILE A 557 -3.46 9.96 17.46
C ILE A 557 -4.87 10.10 18.09
N ALA A 558 -5.28 9.22 18.99
CA ALA A 558 -6.58 9.33 19.66
C ALA A 558 -6.65 10.48 20.69
N ALA A 559 -5.54 10.88 21.31
CA ALA A 559 -5.48 12.02 22.21
C ALA A 559 -5.56 13.35 21.43
N VAL A 560 -4.78 13.49 20.36
CA VAL A 560 -4.71 14.71 19.56
C VAL A 560 -5.91 14.84 18.60
N LEU A 561 -6.25 13.76 17.88
CA LEU A 561 -7.27 13.74 16.83
C LEU A 561 -8.53 12.96 17.26
N GLY A 562 -8.79 12.77 18.56
CA GLY A 562 -9.99 12.08 19.04
C GLY A 562 -11.29 12.88 18.89
N ASN A 563 -11.25 14.21 19.06
CA ASN A 563 -12.46 15.04 18.98
C ASN A 563 -12.83 15.39 17.52
N LYS A 564 -13.98 16.05 17.31
CA LYS A 564 -14.49 16.35 15.95
C LYS A 564 -13.89 17.62 15.34
N SER A 565 -13.54 18.63 16.14
CA SER A 565 -12.94 19.86 15.63
C SER A 565 -11.57 19.53 15.04
N ASP A 566 -10.75 18.80 15.79
CA ASP A 566 -9.33 18.67 15.50
C ASP A 566 -9.07 17.74 14.32
N ARG A 567 -9.85 16.65 14.16
CA ARG A 567 -9.83 15.86 12.91
C ARG A 567 -10.24 16.66 11.68
N ASN A 568 -11.21 17.56 11.83
CA ASN A 568 -11.69 18.36 10.71
C ASN A 568 -10.65 19.43 10.33
N LEU A 569 -9.97 20.02 11.31
CA LEU A 569 -8.87 20.98 11.15
C LEU A 569 -7.64 20.33 10.50
N TRP A 570 -7.22 19.18 11.04
CA TRP A 570 -6.13 18.37 10.49
C TRP A 570 -6.44 17.88 9.07
N GLY A 571 -7.64 17.34 8.83
CA GLY A 571 -8.07 16.86 7.52
C GLY A 571 -8.16 17.96 6.46
N GLU A 572 -8.60 19.16 6.84
CA GLU A 572 -8.59 20.34 5.97
C GLU A 572 -7.17 20.79 5.64
N ALA A 573 -6.28 20.89 6.63
CA ALA A 573 -4.90 21.28 6.41
C ALA A 573 -4.14 20.25 5.55
N VAL A 574 -4.39 18.94 5.70
CA VAL A 574 -3.84 17.87 4.82
C VAL A 574 -4.37 18.04 3.40
N ALA A 575 -5.67 18.32 3.23
CA ALA A 575 -6.25 18.55 1.91
C ALA A 575 -5.62 19.77 1.21
N ARG A 576 -5.43 20.88 1.93
CA ARG A 576 -4.75 22.09 1.44
C ARG A 576 -3.31 21.82 1.00
N VAL A 577 -2.52 21.13 1.83
CA VAL A 577 -1.15 20.72 1.47
C VAL A 577 -1.15 19.90 0.19
N ALA A 578 -2.01 18.89 0.08
CA ALA A 578 -2.06 18.03 -1.10
C ALA A 578 -2.43 18.79 -2.38
N LEU A 579 -3.41 19.68 -2.32
CA LEU A 579 -3.88 20.49 -3.46
C LEU A 579 -2.83 21.53 -3.92
N SER A 580 -2.02 22.08 -2.99
CA SER A 580 -0.94 23.02 -3.32
C SER A 580 0.33 22.30 -3.80
N TYR A 581 0.71 21.20 -3.14
CA TYR A 581 1.87 20.41 -3.54
C TYR A 581 1.65 19.67 -4.88
N HIS A 582 0.41 19.35 -5.25
CA HIS A 582 0.08 18.93 -6.62
C HIS A 582 0.59 19.94 -7.68
N GLN A 583 0.47 21.26 -7.43
CA GLN A 583 1.01 22.28 -8.33
C GLN A 583 2.55 22.25 -8.38
N GLN A 584 3.21 21.88 -7.28
CA GLN A 584 4.66 21.72 -7.25
C GLN A 584 5.09 20.50 -8.07
N VAL A 585 4.40 19.37 -7.91
CA VAL A 585 4.60 18.16 -8.74
C VAL A 585 4.43 18.46 -10.23
N LEU A 586 3.43 19.25 -10.62
CA LEU A 586 3.26 19.67 -12.03
C LEU A 586 4.42 20.53 -12.54
N ARG A 587 4.95 21.46 -11.74
CA ARG A 587 6.13 22.28 -12.10
C ARG A 587 7.40 21.43 -12.20
N ASP A 588 7.66 20.62 -11.19
CA ASP A 588 8.84 19.74 -11.12
C ASP A 588 8.83 18.72 -12.26
N PHE A 589 7.69 18.10 -12.55
CA PHE A 589 7.51 17.24 -13.72
C PHE A 589 7.76 17.99 -15.03
N SER A 590 7.27 19.23 -15.16
CA SER A 590 7.50 20.05 -16.36
C SER A 590 8.99 20.37 -16.55
N CYS A 591 9.71 20.67 -15.47
CA CYS A 591 11.17 20.84 -15.47
C CYS A 591 11.90 19.55 -15.90
N PHE A 592 11.55 18.42 -15.29
CA PHE A 592 12.18 17.12 -15.55
C PHE A 592 11.90 16.63 -16.97
N HIS A 593 10.63 16.65 -17.42
CA HIS A 593 10.24 16.27 -18.78
C HIS A 593 10.94 17.15 -19.83
N ALA A 594 11.08 18.46 -19.59
CA ALA A 594 11.84 19.37 -20.45
C ALA A 594 13.38 19.25 -20.32
N HIS A 595 13.90 18.46 -19.37
CA HIS A 595 15.29 18.02 -19.32
C HIS A 595 15.47 16.74 -20.13
N VAL A 596 14.62 15.73 -19.91
CA VAL A 596 14.65 14.45 -20.65
C VAL A 596 14.45 14.67 -22.16
N GLN A 597 13.59 15.60 -22.57
CA GLN A 597 13.44 16.03 -23.98
C GLN A 597 14.69 16.67 -24.63
N LYS A 598 15.78 16.90 -23.87
CA LYS A 598 17.07 17.42 -24.40
C LYS A 598 18.17 16.37 -24.41
N LEU A 599 17.90 15.18 -23.86
CA LEU A 599 18.80 14.02 -23.86
C LEU A 599 18.54 13.08 -25.05
N HIS A 600 17.41 13.29 -25.76
CA HIS A 600 17.01 12.64 -27.02
C HIS A 600 17.09 13.63 -28.19
#